data_AF-A0A3S1FWB0-F1
#
_entry.id   AF-A0A3S1FWB0-F1
#
_cell.length_a   1.000
_cell.length_b   1.000
_cell.length_c   1.000
_cell.angle_alpha   90.00
_cell.angle_beta   90.00
_cell.angle_gamma   90.00
#
_symmetry.space_group_name_H-M   'P 1'
#
loop_
_entity.id
_entity.type
_entity.pdbx_description
1 polymer ?
#
loop_
_entity_poly.entity_id
_entity_poly.type
_entity_poly.pdbx_seq_one_letter_code
_entity_poly.pdbx_strand_id
1 'polypeptide(L)'
;MQDSPFIVDADWLEKQLGEPGLAIIDASWYLPAQKRDARAEYDAAHIPGARFLDQDAVSDSDSKLPHTLASPQHFAQYVGAMGVSADDTIVVYDGPGLFSAPRAWWMFRVMGVFQVYILNGGIDRWKAEGRPVTSEPTKIAPSVFHADFDKGRV
;
A
#
# COMPACT_ATOMS: atom_id res chain seq x y z
N MET A 1 -1.32 -0.14 -23.57
CA MET A 1 0.01 0.43 -23.39
C MET A 1 0.30 0.30 -21.91
N GLN A 2 1.08 -0.70 -21.51
CA GLN A 2 1.55 -0.84 -20.13
C GLN A 2 2.95 -0.24 -20.14
N ASP A 3 3.04 1.07 -19.86
CA ASP A 3 4.26 1.86 -20.10
C ASP A 3 5.24 1.83 -18.92
N SER A 4 4.97 1.05 -17.86
CA SER A 4 5.86 0.88 -16.70
C SER A 4 5.81 -0.54 -16.15
N PRO A 5 6.96 -1.16 -15.80
CA PRO A 5 7.02 -2.48 -15.18
C PRO A 5 6.51 -2.48 -13.73
N PHE A 6 6.21 -1.31 -13.16
CA PHE A 6 5.77 -1.16 -11.76
C PHE A 6 4.30 -0.80 -11.64
N ILE A 7 3.54 -0.82 -12.74
CA ILE A 7 2.12 -0.47 -12.75
C ILE A 7 1.32 -1.69 -13.21
N VAL A 8 0.28 -2.04 -12.46
CA VAL A 8 -0.69 -3.07 -12.82
C VAL A 8 -2.05 -2.45 -13.07
N ASP A 9 -2.77 -2.97 -14.06
CA ASP A 9 -4.13 -2.54 -14.35
C ASP A 9 -5.15 -3.26 -13.44
N ALA A 10 -6.32 -2.65 -13.28
CA ALA A 10 -7.38 -3.19 -12.43
C ALA A 10 -7.87 -4.59 -12.86
N ASP A 11 -7.86 -4.89 -14.16
CA ASP A 11 -8.16 -6.23 -14.69
C ASP A 11 -7.17 -7.30 -14.20
N TRP A 12 -5.91 -6.93 -14.00
CA TRP A 12 -4.90 -7.85 -13.48
C TRP A 12 -5.16 -8.09 -11.99
N LEU A 13 -5.36 -7.03 -11.20
CA LEU A 13 -5.59 -7.16 -9.77
C LEU A 13 -6.88 -7.92 -9.45
N GLU A 14 -7.96 -7.67 -10.18
CA GLU A 14 -9.23 -8.37 -9.98
C GLU A 14 -9.11 -9.88 -10.16
N LYS A 15 -8.32 -10.33 -11.13
CA LYS A 15 -8.06 -11.76 -11.37
C LYS A 15 -7.20 -12.43 -10.30
N GLN A 16 -6.51 -11.66 -9.46
CA GLN A 16 -5.64 -12.17 -8.40
C GLN A 16 -6.32 -12.09 -7.02
N LEU A 17 -7.53 -11.53 -6.92
CA LEU A 17 -8.21 -11.39 -5.63
C LEU A 17 -8.41 -12.75 -4.97
N GLY A 18 -7.96 -12.87 -3.71
CA GLY A 18 -8.08 -14.08 -2.92
C GLY A 18 -6.94 -15.09 -3.12
N GLU A 19 -6.02 -14.86 -4.06
CA GLU A 19 -4.85 -15.71 -4.24
C GLU A 19 -3.87 -15.58 -3.06
N PRO A 20 -3.26 -16.69 -2.59
CA PRO A 20 -2.27 -16.63 -1.52
C PRO A 20 -1.01 -15.89 -1.98
N GLY A 21 -0.40 -15.13 -1.06
CA GLY A 21 0.79 -14.33 -1.36
C GLY A 21 0.52 -13.02 -2.08
N LEU A 22 -0.74 -12.59 -2.21
CA LEU A 22 -1.11 -11.24 -2.65
C LEU A 22 -1.31 -10.31 -1.46
N ALA A 23 -0.63 -9.15 -1.49
CA ALA A 23 -0.83 -8.08 -0.52
C ALA A 23 -1.33 -6.80 -1.17
N ILE A 24 -2.60 -6.48 -0.93
CA ILE A 24 -3.22 -5.25 -1.41
C ILE A 24 -3.13 -4.20 -0.29
N ILE A 25 -2.54 -3.04 -0.58
CA ILE A 25 -2.28 -1.99 0.39
C ILE A 25 -2.95 -0.70 -0.06
N ASP A 26 -3.86 -0.21 0.77
CA ASP A 26 -4.37 1.15 0.64
C ASP A 26 -3.40 2.10 1.34
N ALA A 27 -2.69 2.89 0.56
CA ALA A 27 -1.74 3.90 1.03
C ALA A 27 -2.32 5.31 0.89
N SER A 28 -3.65 5.46 0.90
CA SER A 28 -4.30 6.76 0.80
C SER A 28 -3.85 7.69 1.91
N TRP A 29 -3.43 8.88 1.51
CA TRP A 29 -3.09 9.99 2.38
C TRP A 29 -3.48 11.27 1.66
N TYR A 30 -3.92 12.29 2.40
CA TYR A 30 -4.41 13.54 1.82
C TYR A 30 -3.81 14.75 2.54
N LEU A 31 -3.55 15.81 1.78
CA LEU A 31 -3.16 17.09 2.37
C LEU A 31 -4.30 17.62 3.25
N PRO A 32 -4.01 18.29 4.38
CA PRO A 32 -5.04 18.87 5.25
C PRO A 32 -6.04 19.77 4.51
N ALA A 33 -5.60 20.48 3.47
CA ALA A 33 -6.43 21.34 2.64
C ALA A 33 -7.53 20.60 1.86
N GLN A 34 -7.34 19.31 1.57
CA GLN A 34 -8.33 18.48 0.88
C GLN A 34 -9.50 18.10 1.79
N LYS A 35 -9.34 18.18 3.12
CA LYS A 35 -10.37 17.84 4.12
C LYS A 35 -11.00 16.45 3.91
N ARG A 36 -10.16 15.49 3.52
CA ARG A 36 -10.52 14.07 3.35
C ARG A 36 -9.92 13.25 4.48
N ASP A 37 -10.62 12.20 4.88
CA ASP A 37 -10.17 11.25 5.89
C ASP A 37 -9.91 9.91 5.20
N ALA A 38 -8.63 9.60 5.00
CA ALA A 38 -8.22 8.39 4.29
C ALA A 38 -8.64 7.10 5.03
N ARG A 39 -8.58 7.10 6.37
CA ARG A 39 -9.02 5.96 7.19
C ARG A 39 -10.51 5.75 7.02
N ALA A 40 -11.31 6.81 7.19
CA ALA A 40 -12.76 6.71 7.08
C ALA A 40 -13.22 6.29 5.67
N GLU A 41 -12.52 6.74 4.63
CA GLU A 41 -12.79 6.32 3.25
C GLU A 41 -12.47 4.84 3.01
N TYR A 42 -11.34 4.35 3.54
CA TYR A 42 -11.00 2.92 3.51
C TYR A 42 -12.06 2.09 4.25
N ASP A 43 -12.43 2.48 5.47
CA ASP A 43 -13.42 1.77 6.29
C ASP A 43 -14.80 1.74 5.59
N ALA A 44 -15.15 2.80 4.86
CA ALA A 44 -16.40 2.87 4.10
C ALA A 44 -16.39 2.01 2.83
N ALA A 45 -15.28 1.98 2.09
CA ALA A 45 -15.14 1.16 0.88
C ALA A 45 -13.68 1.03 0.41
N HIS A 46 -13.13 -0.19 0.52
CA HIS A 46 -11.81 -0.58 0.03
C HIS A 46 -11.88 -1.81 -0.90
N ILE A 47 -10.78 -2.10 -1.59
CA ILE A 47 -10.65 -3.31 -2.42
C ILE A 47 -10.68 -4.55 -1.49
N PRO A 48 -11.43 -5.63 -1.80
CA PRO A 48 -11.49 -6.81 -0.94
C PRO A 48 -10.11 -7.38 -0.58
N GLY A 49 -9.84 -7.53 0.72
CA GLY A 49 -8.54 -8.00 1.22
C GLY A 49 -7.47 -6.91 1.33
N ALA A 50 -7.77 -5.66 0.97
CA ALA A 50 -6.86 -4.55 1.15
C ALA A 50 -6.65 -4.21 2.61
N ARG A 51 -5.44 -3.78 2.94
CA ARG A 51 -5.02 -3.34 4.27
C ARG A 51 -4.58 -1.90 4.20
N PHE A 52 -5.06 -1.07 5.13
CA PHE A 52 -4.69 0.33 5.15
C PHE A 52 -3.33 0.55 5.82
N LEU A 53 -2.41 1.19 5.08
CA LEU A 53 -1.12 1.65 5.55
C LEU A 53 -1.23 3.13 5.91
N ASP A 54 -1.06 3.43 7.19
CA ASP A 54 -1.02 4.79 7.69
C ASP A 54 0.39 5.37 7.52
N GLN A 55 0.55 6.26 6.55
CA GLN A 55 1.84 6.90 6.23
C GLN A 55 2.42 7.69 7.41
N ASP A 56 1.58 8.24 8.28
CA ASP A 56 2.04 8.95 9.47
C ASP A 56 2.57 7.97 10.52
N ALA A 57 1.92 6.82 10.67
CA ALA A 57 2.38 5.77 11.57
C ALA A 57 3.67 5.09 11.11
N VAL A 58 3.87 4.91 9.79
CA VAL A 58 5.08 4.30 9.22
C VAL A 58 6.16 5.34 8.85
N SER A 59 6.33 6.34 9.72
CA SER A 59 7.37 7.37 9.60
C SER A 59 8.41 7.27 10.71
N ASP A 60 9.56 7.94 10.54
CA ASP A 60 10.56 8.04 11.60
C ASP A 60 10.07 8.97 12.72
N SER A 61 9.78 8.38 13.88
CA SER A 61 9.26 9.09 15.05
C SER A 61 10.28 10.03 15.71
N ASP A 62 11.58 9.84 15.45
CA ASP A 62 12.64 10.68 16.01
C ASP A 62 12.91 11.92 15.16
N SER A 63 12.35 11.97 13.95
CA SER A 63 12.50 13.07 13.01
C SER A 63 11.60 14.26 13.35
N LYS A 64 12.12 15.47 13.15
CA LYS A 64 11.32 16.72 13.20
C LYS A 64 10.58 17.01 11.90
N LEU A 65 10.82 16.21 10.85
CA LEU A 65 10.22 16.37 9.53
C LEU A 65 9.13 15.31 9.32
N PRO A 66 7.98 15.69 8.73
CA PRO A 66 6.89 14.75 8.48
C PRO A 66 7.28 13.72 7.41
N HIS A 67 6.67 12.53 7.48
CA HIS A 67 6.77 11.45 6.49
C HIS A 67 8.20 11.05 6.10
N THR A 68 9.13 11.15 7.04
CA THR A 68 10.48 10.63 6.86
C THR A 68 10.48 9.10 6.81
N LEU A 69 11.49 8.52 6.18
CA LEU A 69 11.56 7.07 6.04
C LEU A 69 11.79 6.43 7.41
N ALA A 70 10.87 5.57 7.84
CA ALA A 70 11.02 4.78 9.06
C ALA A 70 12.29 3.90 9.01
N SER A 71 12.84 3.58 10.18
CA SER A 71 13.92 2.58 10.27
C SER A 71 13.47 1.24 9.71
N PRO A 72 14.38 0.41 9.17
CA PRO A 72 14.01 -0.92 8.65
C PRO A 72 13.29 -1.79 9.68
N GLN A 73 13.68 -1.69 10.95
CA GLN A 73 13.05 -2.42 12.05
C GLN A 73 11.62 -1.93 12.29
N HIS A 74 11.39 -0.61 12.33
CA HIS A 74 10.05 -0.06 12.53
C HIS A 74 9.14 -0.41 11.35
N PHE A 75 9.61 -0.24 10.12
CA PHE A 75 8.85 -0.61 8.93
C PHE A 75 8.46 -2.10 8.94
N ALA A 76 9.43 -2.99 9.17
CA ALA A 76 9.20 -4.43 9.22
C ALA A 76 8.18 -4.84 10.28
N GLN A 77 8.26 -4.25 11.48
CA GLN A 77 7.28 -4.49 12.54
C GLN A 77 5.88 -4.02 12.14
N TYR A 78 5.79 -2.82 11.57
CA TYR A 78 4.51 -2.23 11.16
C TYR A 78 3.81 -3.06 10.08
N VAL A 79 4.48 -3.34 8.96
CA VAL A 79 3.86 -4.07 7.85
C VAL A 79 3.70 -5.57 8.15
N GLY A 80 4.59 -6.15 8.97
CA GLY A 80 4.45 -7.52 9.46
C GLY A 80 3.22 -7.69 10.36
N ALA A 81 2.90 -6.70 11.22
CA ALA A 81 1.67 -6.70 12.01
C ALA A 81 0.41 -6.65 11.12
N MET A 82 0.50 -6.08 9.92
CA MET A 82 -0.54 -6.12 8.90
C MET A 82 -0.55 -7.43 8.09
N GLY A 83 0.32 -8.40 8.41
CA GLY A 83 0.42 -9.69 7.71
C GLY A 83 1.08 -9.60 6.34
N VAL A 84 1.93 -8.59 6.10
CA VAL A 84 2.70 -8.45 4.84
C VAL A 84 4.03 -9.18 4.98
N SER A 85 4.36 -10.03 4.00
CA SER A 85 5.69 -10.63 3.85
C SER A 85 6.49 -9.93 2.76
N ALA A 86 7.82 -9.99 2.84
CA ALA A 86 8.70 -9.52 1.77
C ALA A 86 8.63 -10.39 0.50
N ASP A 87 8.12 -11.63 0.63
CA ASP A 87 7.90 -12.57 -0.47
C ASP A 87 6.54 -12.36 -1.18
N ASP A 88 5.67 -11.53 -0.61
CA ASP A 88 4.36 -11.26 -1.20
C ASP A 88 4.49 -10.50 -2.53
N THR A 89 3.52 -10.72 -3.41
CA THR A 89 3.22 -9.76 -4.48
C THR A 89 2.42 -8.61 -3.88
N ILE A 90 3.04 -7.45 -3.78
CA ILE A 90 2.44 -6.26 -3.17
C ILE A 90 1.86 -5.35 -4.25
N VAL A 91 0.60 -4.96 -4.09
CA VAL A 91 -0.07 -3.94 -4.92
C VAL A 91 -0.51 -2.80 -4.02
N VAL A 92 0.11 -1.63 -4.19
CA VAL A 92 -0.27 -0.41 -3.48
C VAL A 92 -1.23 0.41 -4.34
N TYR A 93 -2.21 1.04 -3.70
CA TYR A 93 -3.07 2.03 -4.33
C TYR A 93 -3.32 3.20 -3.38
N ASP A 94 -3.84 4.30 -3.92
CA ASP A 94 -4.42 5.41 -3.16
C ASP A 94 -5.74 5.82 -3.85
N GLY A 95 -6.41 6.87 -3.34
CA GLY A 95 -7.60 7.47 -3.97
C GLY A 95 -7.45 7.66 -5.49
N PRO A 96 -6.71 8.68 -5.95
CA PRO A 96 -6.57 9.03 -7.36
C PRO A 96 -5.60 8.14 -8.18
N GLY A 97 -4.81 7.28 -7.54
CA GLY A 97 -3.86 6.32 -8.13
C GLY A 97 -2.38 6.73 -8.15
N LEU A 98 -2.05 8.03 -8.16
CA LEU A 98 -0.68 8.54 -8.23
C LEU A 98 -0.48 9.77 -7.33
N PHE A 99 -0.81 9.62 -6.04
CA PHE A 99 -0.57 10.66 -5.04
C PHE A 99 0.35 10.18 -3.91
N SER A 100 -0.11 9.27 -3.05
CA SER A 100 0.64 8.71 -1.93
C SER A 100 1.07 7.25 -2.15
N ALA A 101 0.41 6.49 -3.03
CA ALA A 101 0.79 5.13 -3.38
C ALA A 101 2.25 5.01 -3.88
N PRO A 102 2.79 5.93 -4.72
CA PRO A 102 4.19 5.88 -5.11
C PRO A 102 5.16 5.95 -3.92
N ARG A 103 4.80 6.65 -2.83
CA ARG A 103 5.60 6.70 -1.60
C ARG A 103 5.65 5.33 -0.94
N ALA A 104 4.51 4.67 -0.76
CA ALA A 104 4.46 3.31 -0.20
C ALA A 104 5.21 2.30 -1.06
N TRP A 105 5.03 2.35 -2.39
CA TRP A 105 5.80 1.54 -3.34
C TRP A 105 7.30 1.70 -3.14
N TRP A 106 7.80 2.94 -3.06
CA TRP A 106 9.22 3.21 -2.85
C TRP A 106 9.70 2.69 -1.49
N MET A 107 8.92 2.84 -0.42
CA MET A 107 9.26 2.31 0.90
C MET A 107 9.47 0.79 0.86
N PHE A 108 8.55 0.03 0.24
CA PHE A 108 8.74 -1.41 0.07
C PHE A 108 9.98 -1.76 -0.77
N ARG A 109 10.25 -1.01 -1.85
CA ARG A 109 11.43 -1.20 -2.71
C ARG A 109 12.75 -0.96 -1.99
N VAL A 110 12.80 0.06 -1.13
CA VAL A 110 13.98 0.38 -0.32
C VAL A 110 14.19 -0.68 0.76
N MET A 111 13.11 -1.32 1.22
CA MET A 111 13.14 -2.41 2.21
C MET A 111 13.35 -3.81 1.58
N GLY A 112 13.70 -3.86 0.30
CA GLY A 112 14.14 -5.09 -0.38
C GLY A 112 13.05 -5.86 -1.13
N VAL A 113 11.79 -5.40 -1.11
CA VAL A 113 10.71 -6.09 -1.83
C VAL A 113 10.89 -5.92 -3.34
N PHE A 114 10.91 -7.05 -4.07
CA PHE A 114 11.05 -7.05 -5.52
C PHE A 114 9.70 -6.91 -6.24
N GLN A 115 8.67 -7.65 -5.78
CA GLN A 115 7.36 -7.69 -6.41
C GLN A 115 6.41 -6.67 -5.79
N VAL A 116 6.64 -5.38 -6.06
CA VAL A 116 5.75 -4.30 -5.63
C VAL A 116 5.32 -3.42 -6.80
N TYR A 117 4.01 -3.24 -6.92
CA TYR A 117 3.34 -2.57 -8.03
C TYR A 117 2.37 -1.51 -7.53
N ILE A 118 2.08 -0.52 -8.37
CA ILE A 118 1.06 0.51 -8.14
C ILE A 118 -0.17 0.17 -9.00
N LEU A 119 -1.37 0.22 -8.41
CA LEU A 119 -2.61 0.08 -9.14
C LEU A 119 -2.89 1.32 -10.01
N ASN A 120 -3.00 1.11 -11.33
CA ASN A 120 -3.27 2.17 -12.29
C ASN A 120 -4.63 2.84 -12.03
N GLY A 121 -4.63 4.12 -11.67
CA GLY A 121 -5.83 4.92 -11.43
C GLY A 121 -6.47 4.74 -10.05
N GLY A 122 -5.85 3.96 -9.16
CA GLY A 122 -6.26 3.86 -7.76
C GLY A 122 -7.66 3.31 -7.54
N ILE A 123 -8.19 3.55 -6.34
CA ILE A 123 -9.54 3.09 -5.99
C ILE A 123 -10.64 3.91 -6.68
N ASP A 124 -10.38 5.16 -7.05
CA ASP A 124 -11.35 5.99 -7.76
C ASP A 124 -11.69 5.37 -9.13
N ARG A 125 -10.68 4.94 -9.88
CA ARG A 125 -10.88 4.24 -11.16
C ARG A 125 -11.47 2.85 -10.96
N TRP A 126 -11.00 2.10 -9.95
CA TRP A 126 -11.56 0.79 -9.60
C TRP A 126 -13.07 0.86 -9.38
N LYS A 127 -13.54 1.86 -8.62
CA LYS A 127 -14.96 2.13 -8.38
C LYS A 127 -15.68 2.57 -9.65
N ALA A 128 -15.09 3.45 -10.44
CA ALA A 128 -15.68 3.93 -11.71
C ALA A 128 -15.88 2.80 -12.74
N GLU A 129 -15.03 1.78 -12.70
CA GLU A 129 -15.15 0.57 -13.53
C GLU A 129 -16.13 -0.47 -12.96
N GLY A 130 -16.80 -0.18 -11.85
CA GLY A 130 -17.83 -1.05 -11.25
C GLY A 130 -17.27 -2.29 -10.56
N ARG A 131 -15.99 -2.28 -10.18
CA ARG A 131 -15.32 -3.44 -9.59
C ARG A 131 -15.66 -3.62 -8.10
N PRO A 132 -15.52 -4.84 -7.55
CA PRO A 132 -15.95 -5.15 -6.20
C PRO A 132 -15.24 -4.29 -5.14
N VAL A 133 -16.00 -3.75 -4.19
CA VAL A 133 -15.49 -3.08 -2.98
C VAL A 133 -16.18 -3.65 -1.75
N THR A 134 -15.56 -3.47 -0.59
CA THR A 134 -16.10 -3.93 0.69
C THR A 134 -15.84 -2.90 1.79
N SER A 135 -16.68 -2.92 2.83
CA SER A 135 -16.47 -2.23 4.11
C SER A 135 -16.12 -3.22 5.23
N GLU A 136 -16.06 -4.52 4.93
CA GLU A 136 -15.74 -5.54 5.92
C GLU A 136 -14.27 -5.47 6.31
N PRO A 137 -13.93 -5.52 7.62
CA PRO A 137 -12.54 -5.51 8.04
C PRO A 137 -11.74 -6.67 7.45
N THR A 138 -10.60 -6.37 6.84
CA THR A 138 -9.67 -7.40 6.37
C THR A 138 -9.00 -8.08 7.57
N LYS A 139 -9.29 -9.38 7.77
CA LYS A 139 -8.73 -10.20 8.85
C LYS A 139 -7.59 -11.07 8.32
N ILE A 140 -6.36 -10.67 8.59
CA ILE A 140 -5.14 -11.41 8.21
C ILE A 140 -4.27 -11.60 9.45
N ALA A 141 -3.65 -12.77 9.58
CA ALA A 141 -2.74 -13.05 10.67
C ALA A 141 -1.42 -12.27 10.46
N PRO A 142 -0.79 -11.75 11.54
CA PRO A 142 0.53 -11.17 11.44
C PRO A 142 1.55 -12.12 10.81
N SER A 143 2.52 -11.56 10.10
CA SER A 143 3.65 -12.25 9.48
C SER A 143 4.97 -11.64 9.93
N VAL A 144 6.06 -12.37 9.70
CA VAL A 144 7.40 -11.80 9.82
C VAL A 144 7.76 -11.12 8.51
N PHE A 145 8.08 -9.84 8.55
CA PHE A 145 8.65 -9.12 7.41
C PHE A 145 10.17 -9.04 7.56
N HIS A 146 10.90 -9.64 6.62
CA HIS A 146 12.36 -9.56 6.58
C HIS A 146 12.78 -8.41 5.67
N ALA A 147 13.17 -7.27 6.27
CA ALA A 147 13.65 -6.13 5.51
C ALA A 147 15.10 -6.34 5.04
N ASP A 148 15.35 -6.20 3.75
CA ASP A 148 16.68 -6.11 3.14
C ASP A 148 16.92 -4.67 2.66
N PHE A 149 17.28 -3.83 3.62
CA PHE A 149 17.34 -2.37 3.42
C PHE A 149 18.52 -1.96 2.52
N ASP A 150 18.20 -1.30 1.40
CA ASP A 150 19.18 -0.77 0.46
C ASP A 150 19.29 0.75 0.56
N LYS A 151 20.34 1.22 1.26
CA LYS A 151 20.64 2.65 1.42
C LYS A 151 20.91 3.36 0.08
N GLY A 152 21.31 2.64 -0.97
CA GLY A 152 21.55 3.21 -2.30
C GLY A 152 20.27 3.60 -3.05
N ARG A 153 19.09 3.24 -2.54
CA ARG A 153 17.77 3.57 -3.10
C ARG A 153 17.06 4.74 -2.39
N VAL A 154 17.74 5.36 -1.42
CA VAL A 154 17.27 6.55 -0.68
C VAL A 154 17.86 7.80 -1.29
#